data_AF-A0A1L9U0E7-F1
#
_entry.id   AF-A0A1L9U0E7-F1
#
_cell.length_a   1.000
_cell.length_b   1.000
_cell.length_c   1.000
_cell.angle_alpha   90.00
_cell.angle_beta   90.00
_cell.angle_gamma   90.00
#
_symmetry.space_group_name_H-M   'P 1'
#
loop_
_entity.id
_entity.type
_entity.pdbx_description
1 polymer ?
#
loop_
_entity_poly.entity_id
_entity_poly.type
_entity_poly.pdbx_seq_one_letter_code
_entity_poly.pdbx_strand_id
1 'polypeptide(L)'
;MASKAERTKDCLAELEAHFRETNTPADVLIILGRTGSGKSSLLEDLSGLSGYSQHNVDSVTKTIQLCKAIINDKPYFVMDTPGFDPNVEEQTFREIIRGVKSIRPFARITGFLYLTCIPQERFDDFDRKLIQFIRAISGPQYVPRVTFITTFWTATPGQAASYNQRLVSLRRRWEDGVGMRGLKTYQHGWEYFNGAGGDRGVIIDWFINRDQIARHAREMVSRHYSSPSIAASKIEEELDANMPIHETDAGRLLGLSTPTPSQFTGQNASTHRDAPSATDTSSNTAQEQTATSPPATSVGQVLLEGLSWFFRNINPGSLVGGAGPRPGIVSGDPFRGGGDPLSHVDSMKSRGLDSSKEARLIYGQQHGIGGNG
;
A
#
# COMPACT_ATOMS: atom_id res chain seq x y z
N MET A 1 -5.42 -19.67 -12.89
CA MET A 1 -5.75 -18.26 -12.53
C MET A 1 -4.58 -17.39 -12.92
N ALA A 2 -4.83 -16.23 -13.55
CA ALA A 2 -3.80 -15.25 -13.85
C ALA A 2 -3.07 -14.80 -12.58
N SER A 3 -1.76 -14.57 -12.68
CA SER A 3 -0.94 -14.13 -11.55
C SER A 3 -1.30 -12.71 -11.10
N LYS A 4 -0.95 -12.31 -9.85
CA LYS A 4 -1.16 -10.93 -9.37
C LYS A 4 -0.52 -9.87 -10.28
N ALA A 5 0.66 -10.17 -10.83
CA ALA A 5 1.38 -9.30 -11.76
C ALA A 5 0.66 -9.18 -13.11
N GLU A 6 0.13 -10.29 -13.63
CA GLU A 6 -0.64 -10.33 -14.87
C GLU A 6 -1.95 -9.53 -14.73
N ARG A 7 -2.70 -9.73 -13.65
CA ARG A 7 -3.91 -8.93 -13.36
C ARG A 7 -3.62 -7.42 -13.29
N THR A 8 -2.48 -7.05 -12.68
CA THR A 8 -2.06 -5.65 -12.59
C THR A 8 -1.71 -5.08 -13.96
N LYS A 9 -1.02 -5.85 -14.81
CA LYS A 9 -0.71 -5.49 -16.20
C LYS A 9 -1.98 -5.29 -17.02
N ASP A 10 -2.95 -6.19 -16.90
CA ASP A 10 -4.21 -6.10 -17.62
C ASP A 10 -4.99 -4.84 -17.21
N CYS A 11 -5.03 -4.52 -15.91
CA CYS A 11 -5.66 -3.30 -15.42
C CYS A 11 -4.97 -2.02 -15.96
N LEU A 12 -3.63 -2.00 -16.06
CA LEU A 12 -2.91 -0.86 -16.64
C LEU A 12 -3.22 -0.70 -18.12
N ALA A 13 -3.29 -1.80 -18.88
CA ALA A 13 -3.68 -1.76 -20.29
C ALA A 13 -5.12 -1.27 -20.47
N GLU A 14 -6.03 -1.66 -19.57
CA GLU A 14 -7.41 -1.20 -19.56
C GLU A 14 -7.52 0.31 -19.27
N LEU A 15 -6.75 0.83 -18.31
CA LEU A 15 -6.66 2.27 -18.03
C LEU A 15 -6.23 3.06 -19.26
N GLU A 16 -5.17 2.61 -19.94
CA GLU A 16 -4.65 3.24 -21.15
C GLU A 16 -5.69 3.20 -22.29
N ALA A 17 -6.32 2.05 -22.53
CA ALA A 17 -7.35 1.91 -23.55
C ALA A 17 -8.54 2.84 -23.29
N HIS A 18 -9.02 2.89 -22.04
CA HIS A 18 -10.11 3.77 -21.63
C HIS A 18 -9.77 5.25 -21.88
N PHE A 19 -8.58 5.70 -21.47
CA PHE A 19 -8.16 7.08 -21.67
C PHE A 19 -8.04 7.41 -23.17
N ARG A 20 -7.46 6.51 -23.98
CA ARG A 20 -7.34 6.69 -25.42
C ARG A 20 -8.69 6.78 -26.14
N GLU A 21 -9.67 6.00 -25.71
CA GLU A 21 -11.00 5.94 -26.34
C GLU A 21 -11.92 7.08 -25.92
N THR A 22 -11.84 7.49 -24.65
CA THR A 22 -12.79 8.46 -24.07
C THR A 22 -12.19 9.85 -23.84
N ASN A 23 -10.87 9.97 -23.82
CA ASN A 23 -10.12 11.14 -23.37
C ASN A 23 -10.51 11.60 -21.95
N THR A 24 -10.98 10.66 -21.11
CA THR A 24 -11.33 10.92 -19.70
C THR A 24 -10.48 10.05 -18.77
N PRO A 25 -9.95 10.62 -17.66
CA PRO A 25 -9.14 9.87 -16.73
C PRO A 25 -10.00 8.96 -15.86
N ALA A 26 -9.56 7.71 -15.68
CA ALA A 26 -10.21 6.78 -14.77
C ALA A 26 -10.04 7.18 -13.29
N ASP A 27 -10.94 6.70 -12.44
CA ASP A 27 -10.90 6.90 -10.98
C ASP A 27 -10.04 5.82 -10.30
N VAL A 28 -8.94 6.21 -9.64
CA VAL A 28 -8.11 5.29 -8.84
C VAL A 28 -8.19 5.59 -7.34
N LEU A 29 -8.37 4.56 -6.50
CA LEU A 29 -8.21 4.61 -5.04
C LEU A 29 -6.91 3.92 -4.65
N ILE A 30 -6.13 4.51 -3.73
CA ILE A 30 -4.88 3.91 -3.24
C ILE A 30 -5.05 3.50 -1.78
N ILE A 31 -4.75 2.24 -1.48
CA ILE A 31 -4.83 1.69 -0.13
C ILE A 31 -3.47 1.84 0.57
N LEU A 32 -3.45 2.41 1.77
CA LEU A 32 -2.25 2.64 2.57
C LEU A 32 -2.43 1.99 3.95
N GLY A 33 -1.33 1.69 4.64
CA GLY A 33 -1.36 1.15 6.00
C GLY A 33 -0.19 0.23 6.29
N ARG A 34 -0.09 -0.21 7.55
CA ARG A 34 0.96 -1.14 7.98
C ARG A 34 0.85 -2.49 7.27
N THR A 35 1.92 -3.28 7.30
CA THR A 35 1.81 -4.71 7.00
C THR A 35 0.79 -5.37 7.94
N GLY A 36 -0.01 -6.30 7.40
CA GLY A 36 -1.06 -6.98 8.16
C GLY A 36 -2.34 -6.17 8.42
N SER A 37 -2.46 -4.91 7.98
CA SER A 37 -3.64 -4.07 8.23
C SER A 37 -4.94 -4.45 7.50
N GLY A 38 -4.92 -5.49 6.65
CA GLY A 38 -6.09 -5.96 5.90
C GLY A 38 -6.31 -5.29 4.53
N LYS A 39 -5.30 -4.62 3.98
CA LYS A 39 -5.37 -3.92 2.66
C LYS A 39 -5.85 -4.82 1.53
N SER A 40 -5.21 -5.97 1.35
CA SER A 40 -5.59 -6.91 0.30
C SER A 40 -6.97 -7.53 0.53
N SER A 41 -7.39 -7.74 1.78
CA SER A 41 -8.76 -8.21 2.09
C SER A 41 -9.82 -7.15 1.75
N LEU A 42 -9.55 -5.87 2.02
CA LEU A 42 -10.43 -4.79 1.60
C LEU A 42 -10.50 -4.70 0.07
N LEU A 43 -9.37 -4.90 -0.64
CA LEU A 43 -9.36 -4.95 -2.09
C LEU A 43 -10.26 -6.07 -2.65
N GLU A 44 -10.21 -7.26 -2.06
CA GLU A 44 -11.10 -8.38 -2.44
C GLU A 44 -12.57 -8.02 -2.22
N ASP A 45 -12.88 -7.37 -1.10
CA ASP A 45 -14.24 -6.94 -0.77
C ASP A 45 -14.79 -5.87 -1.72
N LEU A 46 -13.92 -4.97 -2.18
CA LEU A 46 -14.28 -3.94 -3.15
C LEU A 46 -14.47 -4.52 -4.56
N SER A 47 -13.58 -5.42 -4.99
CA SER A 47 -13.56 -5.97 -6.35
C SER A 47 -14.48 -7.17 -6.56
N GLY A 48 -14.82 -7.89 -5.48
CA GLY A 48 -15.48 -9.19 -5.55
C GLY A 48 -14.56 -10.33 -6.04
N LEU A 49 -13.27 -10.05 -6.25
CA LEU A 49 -12.29 -11.05 -6.66
C LEU A 49 -11.59 -11.66 -5.44
N SER A 50 -11.02 -12.86 -5.62
CA SER A 50 -10.23 -13.54 -4.60
C SER A 50 -8.79 -13.79 -5.04
N GLY A 51 -7.95 -14.18 -4.07
CA GLY A 51 -6.56 -14.58 -4.29
C GLY A 51 -5.55 -13.44 -4.13
N TYR A 52 -6.02 -12.25 -3.76
CA TYR A 52 -5.16 -11.13 -3.38
C TYR A 52 -4.66 -11.32 -1.94
N SER A 53 -5.50 -11.85 -1.05
CA SER A 53 -5.17 -12.13 0.35
C SER A 53 -4.65 -13.56 0.61
N GLN A 54 -4.71 -14.47 -0.38
CA GLN A 54 -4.39 -15.88 -0.16
C GLN A 54 -2.88 -16.21 -0.24
N HIS A 55 -2.43 -16.95 0.79
CA HIS A 55 -1.22 -17.79 0.98
C HIS A 55 0.04 -17.17 1.61
N ASN A 56 0.42 -17.79 2.75
CA ASN A 56 1.55 -17.63 3.66
C ASN A 56 1.60 -16.37 4.53
N VAL A 57 1.97 -16.59 5.80
CA VAL A 57 2.31 -15.59 6.83
C VAL A 57 3.39 -14.61 6.32
N ASP A 58 4.09 -14.97 5.25
CA ASP A 58 5.16 -14.21 4.59
C ASP A 58 4.74 -13.49 3.29
N SER A 59 3.47 -13.56 2.85
CA SER A 59 3.01 -12.87 1.63
C SER A 59 2.67 -11.42 1.92
N VAL A 60 3.68 -10.68 2.36
CA VAL A 60 3.66 -9.23 2.31
C VAL A 60 3.66 -8.83 0.83
N THR A 61 2.68 -8.04 0.42
CA THR A 61 2.68 -7.41 -0.91
C THR A 61 4.00 -6.67 -1.10
N LYS A 62 4.85 -7.13 -2.02
CA LYS A 62 6.17 -6.50 -2.30
C LYS A 62 6.12 -5.48 -3.44
N THR A 63 5.08 -5.57 -4.26
CA THR A 63 4.84 -4.71 -5.43
C THR A 63 3.40 -4.25 -5.43
N ILE A 64 3.11 -3.08 -5.99
CA ILE A 64 1.72 -2.62 -6.12
C ILE A 64 0.87 -3.64 -6.91
N GLN A 65 -0.39 -3.77 -6.51
CA GLN A 65 -1.39 -4.58 -7.19
C GLN A 65 -2.55 -3.68 -7.61
N LEU A 66 -2.93 -3.73 -8.88
CA LEU A 66 -4.05 -2.96 -9.41
C LEU A 66 -5.21 -3.90 -9.73
N CYS A 67 -6.41 -3.48 -9.39
CA CYS A 67 -7.62 -4.28 -9.61
C CYS A 67 -8.80 -3.37 -9.90
N LYS A 68 -9.64 -3.75 -10.88
CA LYS A 68 -10.88 -3.06 -11.19
C LYS A 68 -12.00 -3.52 -10.23
N ALA A 69 -12.77 -2.57 -9.74
CA ALA A 69 -13.97 -2.75 -8.94
C ALA A 69 -15.13 -1.97 -9.59
N ILE A 70 -16.27 -2.63 -9.81
CA ILE A 70 -17.49 -1.95 -10.27
C ILE A 70 -18.36 -1.63 -9.05
N ILE A 71 -18.60 -0.36 -8.79
CA ILE A 71 -19.32 0.12 -7.61
C ILE A 71 -20.44 1.05 -8.06
N ASN A 72 -21.69 0.62 -7.91
CA ASN A 72 -22.88 1.31 -8.42
C ASN A 72 -22.73 1.72 -9.90
N ASP A 73 -22.39 0.72 -10.73
CA ASP A 73 -22.14 0.85 -12.18
C ASP A 73 -21.00 1.79 -12.59
N LYS A 74 -20.29 2.36 -11.62
CA LYS A 74 -19.10 3.18 -11.86
C LYS A 74 -17.83 2.34 -11.67
N PRO A 75 -16.93 2.29 -12.66
CA PRO A 75 -15.64 1.63 -12.50
C PRO A 75 -14.70 2.44 -11.62
N TYR A 76 -14.09 1.76 -10.66
CA TYR A 76 -12.97 2.24 -9.87
C TYR A 76 -11.80 1.28 -10.06
N PHE A 77 -10.59 1.80 -10.10
CA PHE A 77 -9.38 1.01 -9.98
C PHE A 77 -8.84 1.15 -8.57
N VAL A 78 -8.46 0.06 -7.95
CA VAL A 78 -7.98 0.04 -6.57
C VAL A 78 -6.55 -0.47 -6.58
N MET A 79 -5.64 0.38 -6.09
CA MET A 79 -4.22 0.08 -5.95
C MET A 79 -3.95 -0.37 -4.51
N ASP A 80 -3.74 -1.67 -4.33
CA ASP A 80 -3.21 -2.23 -3.09
C ASP A 80 -1.68 -2.06 -3.08
N THR A 81 -1.16 -1.48 -2.00
CA THR A 81 0.27 -1.18 -1.88
C THR A 81 0.95 -2.15 -0.93
N PRO A 82 2.29 -2.27 -0.99
CA PRO A 82 3.04 -2.85 0.11
C PRO A 82 2.68 -2.21 1.45
N GLY A 83 2.80 -3.01 2.51
CA GLY A 83 2.64 -2.50 3.87
C GLY A 83 3.83 -1.66 4.29
N PHE A 84 3.56 -0.65 5.11
CA PHE A 84 4.63 0.07 5.80
C PHE A 84 5.08 -0.72 7.03
N ASP A 85 6.40 -0.93 7.14
CA ASP A 85 7.07 -1.40 8.35
C ASP A 85 8.33 -0.54 8.60
N PRO A 86 8.78 -0.39 9.86
CA PRO A 86 9.93 0.44 10.22
C PRO A 86 11.22 0.14 9.43
N ASN A 87 11.37 -1.10 8.95
CA ASN A 87 12.59 -1.54 8.28
C ASN A 87 12.57 -1.33 6.76
N VAL A 88 11.43 -0.99 6.15
CA VAL A 88 11.27 -0.95 4.68
C VAL A 88 10.48 0.29 4.20
N GLU A 89 10.35 1.32 5.03
CA GLU A 89 9.56 2.53 4.72
C GLU A 89 9.92 3.17 3.38
N GLU A 90 11.22 3.35 3.12
CA GLU A 90 11.72 3.95 1.88
C GLU A 90 11.35 3.08 0.67
N GLN A 91 11.55 1.76 0.77
CA GLN A 91 11.23 0.85 -0.33
C GLN A 91 9.73 0.83 -0.62
N THR A 92 8.90 0.81 0.43
CA THR A 92 7.44 0.90 0.31
C THR A 92 7.04 2.22 -0.36
N PHE A 93 7.62 3.36 0.04
CA PHE A 93 7.32 4.64 -0.59
C PHE A 93 7.74 4.68 -2.06
N ARG A 94 8.95 4.19 -2.39
CA ARG A 94 9.42 4.11 -3.79
C ARG A 94 8.48 3.27 -4.65
N GLU A 95 7.98 2.16 -4.12
CA GLU A 95 7.04 1.29 -4.83
C GLU A 95 5.66 1.96 -5.01
N ILE A 96 5.18 2.71 -4.01
CA ILE A 96 3.96 3.53 -4.15
C ILE A 96 4.14 4.58 -5.25
N ILE A 97 5.27 5.29 -5.27
CA ILE A 97 5.56 6.30 -6.31
C ILE A 97 5.68 5.66 -7.69
N ARG A 98 6.26 4.47 -7.81
CA ARG A 98 6.27 3.69 -9.06
C ARG A 98 4.84 3.39 -9.52
N GLY A 99 3.97 2.95 -8.62
CA GLY A 99 2.55 2.73 -8.90
C GLY A 99 1.86 4.01 -9.38
N VAL A 100 1.99 5.11 -8.63
CA VAL A 100 1.42 6.42 -8.99
C VAL A 100 1.89 6.88 -10.37
N LYS A 101 3.19 6.79 -10.66
CA LYS A 101 3.74 7.15 -11.98
C LYS A 101 3.17 6.29 -13.12
N SER A 102 2.87 5.02 -12.86
CA SER A 102 2.30 4.12 -13.88
C SER A 102 0.86 4.43 -14.26
N ILE A 103 0.07 5.02 -13.35
CA ILE A 103 -1.35 5.35 -13.58
C ILE A 103 -1.59 6.80 -13.99
N ARG A 104 -0.72 7.74 -13.57
CA ARG A 104 -0.90 9.19 -13.76
C ARG A 104 -1.22 9.64 -15.19
N PRO A 105 -0.66 9.04 -16.26
CA PRO A 105 -1.00 9.44 -17.62
C PRO A 105 -2.45 9.16 -18.03
N PHE A 106 -3.13 8.24 -17.35
CA PHE A 106 -4.43 7.68 -17.78
C PHE A 106 -5.52 7.77 -16.70
N ALA A 107 -5.15 8.10 -15.47
CA ALA A 107 -6.02 8.08 -14.33
C ALA A 107 -5.67 9.18 -13.34
N ARG A 108 -6.66 9.54 -12.51
CA ARG A 108 -6.50 10.46 -11.39
C ARG A 108 -6.64 9.74 -10.07
N ILE A 109 -5.84 10.10 -9.08
CA ILE A 109 -6.05 9.62 -7.72
C ILE A 109 -7.33 10.28 -7.20
N THR A 110 -8.30 9.44 -6.85
CA THR A 110 -9.63 9.84 -6.40
C THR A 110 -9.72 9.87 -4.88
N GLY A 111 -8.84 9.13 -4.20
CA GLY A 111 -8.70 9.18 -2.75
C GLY A 111 -7.71 8.18 -2.21
N PHE A 112 -7.36 8.38 -0.94
CA PHE A 112 -6.55 7.46 -0.15
C PHE A 112 -7.41 6.72 0.87
N LEU A 113 -7.21 5.41 1.00
CA LEU A 113 -7.82 4.56 2.00
C LEU A 113 -6.74 4.12 2.99
N TYR A 114 -6.66 4.75 4.17
CA TYR A 114 -5.66 4.39 5.17
C TYR A 114 -6.22 3.39 6.17
N LEU A 115 -5.60 2.22 6.30
CA LEU A 115 -6.06 1.13 7.17
C LEU A 115 -5.19 1.00 8.42
N THR A 116 -5.85 0.79 9.55
CA THR A 116 -5.25 0.34 10.81
C THR A 116 -6.06 -0.79 11.45
N CYS A 117 -5.42 -1.65 12.22
CA CYS A 117 -6.09 -2.73 12.95
C CYS A 117 -6.68 -2.22 14.26
N ILE A 118 -7.96 -2.48 14.54
CA ILE A 118 -8.54 -2.13 15.84
C ILE A 118 -7.96 -2.92 17.04
N PRO A 119 -7.53 -4.19 16.89
CA PRO A 119 -6.93 -4.93 18.01
C PRO A 119 -5.53 -4.44 18.38
N GLN A 120 -4.86 -3.67 17.51
CA GLN A 120 -3.52 -3.15 17.79
C GLN A 120 -3.57 -2.20 18.99
N GLU A 121 -2.97 -2.63 20.10
CA GLU A 121 -3.11 -1.91 21.38
C GLU A 121 -2.26 -0.64 21.45
N ARG A 122 -1.12 -0.64 20.74
CA ARG A 122 -0.16 0.45 20.77
C ARG A 122 -0.27 1.24 19.49
N PHE A 123 -0.63 2.52 19.64
CA PHE A 123 -0.36 3.53 18.64
C PHE A 123 0.98 4.15 18.98
N ASP A 124 2.00 3.75 18.22
CA ASP A 124 3.41 4.03 18.45
C ASP A 124 3.91 5.24 17.63
N ASP A 125 5.21 5.52 17.70
CA ASP A 125 5.82 6.62 16.94
C ASP A 125 5.81 6.36 15.43
N PHE A 126 5.78 5.10 15.02
CA PHE A 126 5.65 4.74 13.62
C PHE A 126 4.24 5.06 13.11
N ASP A 127 3.20 4.80 13.91
CA ASP A 127 1.84 5.20 13.57
C ASP A 127 1.74 6.72 13.43
N ARG A 128 2.36 7.50 14.33
CA ARG A 128 2.45 8.97 14.19
C ARG A 128 3.11 9.38 12.88
N LYS A 129 4.24 8.75 12.54
CA LYS A 129 4.98 9.01 11.30
C LYS A 129 4.13 8.67 10.08
N LEU A 130 3.34 7.59 10.11
CA LEU A 130 2.41 7.25 9.03
C LEU A 130 1.29 8.29 8.87
N ILE A 131 0.76 8.86 9.95
CA ILE A 131 -0.23 9.95 9.83
C ILE A 131 0.42 11.20 9.21
N GLN A 132 1.64 11.53 9.61
CA GLN A 132 2.40 12.62 8.98
C GLN A 132 2.68 12.32 7.50
N PHE A 133 2.98 11.07 7.14
CA PHE A 133 3.18 10.65 5.76
C PHE A 133 1.91 10.82 4.93
N ILE A 134 0.75 10.39 5.43
CA ILE A 134 -0.55 10.59 4.77
C ILE A 134 -0.81 12.08 4.55
N ARG A 135 -0.53 12.91 5.55
CA ARG A 135 -0.66 14.37 5.43
C ARG A 135 0.29 14.92 4.36
N ALA A 136 1.54 14.44 4.30
CA ALA A 136 2.55 14.88 3.34
C ALA A 136 2.15 14.52 1.89
N ILE A 137 1.70 13.30 1.62
CA ILE A 137 1.28 12.91 0.25
C ILE A 137 -0.06 13.52 -0.15
N SER A 138 -0.94 13.85 0.82
CA SER A 138 -2.26 14.41 0.52
C SER A 138 -2.16 15.92 0.34
N GLY A 139 -1.49 16.63 1.25
CA GLY A 139 -1.64 18.07 1.39
C GLY A 139 -3.00 18.46 2.00
N PRO A 140 -3.12 19.67 2.55
CA PRO A 140 -4.27 20.06 3.36
C PRO A 140 -5.60 20.05 2.59
N GLN A 141 -5.58 20.43 1.30
CA GLN A 141 -6.79 20.48 0.48
C GLN A 141 -7.31 19.09 0.10
N TYR A 142 -6.44 18.07 0.08
CA TYR A 142 -6.80 16.71 -0.31
C TYR A 142 -7.15 15.81 0.89
N VAL A 143 -6.86 16.21 2.14
CA VAL A 143 -7.24 15.44 3.35
C VAL A 143 -8.73 15.01 3.36
N PRO A 144 -9.71 15.82 2.90
CA PRO A 144 -11.11 15.39 2.76
C PRO A 144 -11.35 14.21 1.79
N ARG A 145 -10.35 13.82 1.00
CA ARG A 145 -10.36 12.64 0.12
C ARG A 145 -9.64 11.44 0.74
N VAL A 146 -9.20 11.54 1.99
CA VAL A 146 -8.68 10.41 2.77
C VAL A 146 -9.79 9.79 3.61
N THR A 147 -9.98 8.48 3.52
CA THR A 147 -10.84 7.72 4.45
C THR A 147 -9.95 6.91 5.39
N PHE A 148 -10.15 7.11 6.69
CA PHE A 148 -9.47 6.38 7.75
C PHE A 148 -10.28 5.14 8.12
N ILE A 149 -9.72 3.98 7.85
CA ILE A 149 -10.38 2.68 7.95
C ILE A 149 -9.80 1.90 9.12
N THR A 150 -10.69 1.31 9.91
CA THR A 150 -10.34 0.35 10.97
C THR A 150 -10.79 -1.04 10.57
N THR A 151 -9.92 -2.04 10.72
CA THR A 151 -10.16 -3.45 10.35
C THR A 151 -10.07 -4.38 11.57
N PHE A 152 -10.39 -5.67 11.39
CA PHE A 152 -10.35 -6.71 12.42
C PHE A 152 -11.34 -6.48 13.59
N TRP A 153 -12.58 -6.12 13.24
CA TRP A 153 -13.61 -5.80 14.22
C TRP A 153 -14.27 -7.00 14.89
N THR A 154 -14.13 -8.22 14.35
CA THR A 154 -14.65 -9.44 14.98
C THR A 154 -14.10 -9.56 16.40
N ALA A 155 -14.96 -9.36 17.38
CA ALA A 155 -14.61 -9.25 18.79
C ALA A 155 -15.13 -10.47 19.55
N THR A 156 -14.31 -11.00 20.47
CA THR A 156 -14.81 -11.97 21.45
C THR A 156 -15.64 -11.24 22.53
N PRO A 157 -16.49 -11.95 23.29
CA PRO A 157 -17.27 -11.34 24.36
C PRO A 157 -16.39 -10.52 25.31
N GLY A 158 -16.76 -9.24 25.51
CA GLY A 158 -16.03 -8.30 26.36
C GLY A 158 -14.98 -7.42 25.65
N GLN A 159 -14.57 -7.73 24.41
CA GLN A 159 -13.59 -6.91 23.68
C GLN A 159 -14.18 -5.65 23.04
N ALA A 160 -15.48 -5.67 22.68
CA ALA A 160 -16.13 -4.59 21.93
C ALA A 160 -15.99 -3.21 22.59
N ALA A 161 -16.12 -3.13 23.92
CA ALA A 161 -15.97 -1.87 24.66
C ALA A 161 -14.55 -1.30 24.54
N SER A 162 -13.52 -2.15 24.65
CA SER A 162 -12.12 -1.76 24.45
C SER A 162 -11.86 -1.29 23.02
N TYR A 163 -12.39 -1.99 22.02
CA TYR A 163 -12.27 -1.58 20.61
C TYR A 163 -12.93 -0.22 20.36
N ASN A 164 -14.11 0.02 20.93
CA ASN A 164 -14.78 1.32 20.81
C ASN A 164 -13.98 2.47 21.45
N GLN A 165 -13.40 2.26 22.64
CA GLN A 165 -12.52 3.24 23.29
C GLN A 165 -11.26 3.52 22.46
N ARG A 166 -10.68 2.48 21.84
CA ARG A 166 -9.55 2.60 20.93
C ARG A 166 -9.92 3.40 19.68
N LEU A 167 -11.08 3.14 19.08
CA LEU A 167 -11.55 3.90 17.92
C LEU A 167 -11.66 5.39 18.23
N VAL A 168 -12.23 5.78 19.38
CA VAL A 168 -12.30 7.18 19.81
C VAL A 168 -10.90 7.79 19.93
N SER A 169 -9.96 7.05 20.52
CA SER A 169 -8.58 7.49 20.66
C SER A 169 -7.86 7.64 19.31
N LEU A 170 -8.07 6.70 18.39
CA LEU A 170 -7.49 6.73 17.04
C LEU A 170 -8.02 7.94 16.25
N ARG A 171 -9.34 8.18 16.27
CA ARG A 171 -9.96 9.33 15.61
C ARG A 171 -9.30 10.65 16.04
N ARG A 172 -9.15 10.86 17.34
CA ARG A 172 -8.48 12.06 17.88
C ARG A 172 -7.04 12.19 17.40
N ARG A 173 -6.26 11.09 17.45
CA ARG A 173 -4.85 11.10 17.02
C ARG A 173 -4.69 11.36 15.53
N TRP A 174 -5.59 10.82 14.71
CA TRP A 174 -5.60 11.08 13.27
C TRP A 174 -5.90 12.53 12.97
N GLU A 175 -6.96 13.08 13.57
CA GLU A 175 -7.33 14.49 13.41
C GLU A 175 -6.21 15.43 13.84
N ASP A 176 -5.58 15.16 14.99
CA ASP A 176 -4.45 15.95 15.49
C ASP A 176 -3.24 15.85 14.55
N GLY A 177 -2.96 14.65 14.02
CA GLY A 177 -1.81 14.41 13.13
C GLY A 177 -1.97 15.04 11.74
N VAL A 178 -3.16 14.95 11.14
CA VAL A 178 -3.43 15.57 9.83
C VAL A 178 -3.82 17.04 9.92
N GLY A 179 -4.22 17.51 11.10
CA GLY A 179 -4.62 18.89 11.35
C GLY A 179 -6.03 19.24 10.84
N MET A 180 -6.94 18.27 10.81
CA MET A 180 -8.33 18.45 10.36
C MET A 180 -9.28 17.65 11.23
N ARG A 181 -10.39 18.28 11.66
CA ARG A 181 -11.49 17.62 12.37
C ARG A 181 -12.50 17.03 11.40
N GLY A 182 -13.27 16.04 11.85
CA GLY A 182 -14.36 15.48 11.05
C GLY A 182 -13.85 14.67 9.86
N LEU A 183 -12.78 13.90 10.07
CA LEU A 183 -12.23 13.01 9.06
C LEU A 183 -13.28 11.97 8.63
N LYS A 184 -13.26 11.58 7.35
CA LYS A 184 -14.02 10.43 6.89
C LYS A 184 -13.46 9.18 7.55
N THR A 185 -14.32 8.43 8.23
CA THR A 185 -13.94 7.17 8.88
C THR A 185 -14.85 6.03 8.46
N TYR A 186 -14.30 4.83 8.40
CA TYR A 186 -15.05 3.61 8.14
C TYR A 186 -14.55 2.45 9.01
N GLN A 187 -15.47 1.79 9.68
CA GLN A 187 -15.23 0.60 10.50
C GLN A 187 -15.59 -0.63 9.67
N HIS A 188 -14.58 -1.29 9.11
CA HIS A 188 -14.74 -2.45 8.23
C HIS A 188 -15.02 -3.71 9.06
N GLY A 189 -16.30 -4.03 9.20
CA GLY A 189 -16.81 -5.03 10.15
C GLY A 189 -17.88 -4.46 11.10
N TRP A 190 -18.34 -3.23 10.87
CA TRP A 190 -19.57 -2.70 11.47
C TRP A 190 -20.76 -2.81 10.53
N GLU A 191 -21.96 -2.84 11.10
CA GLU A 191 -23.22 -2.70 10.39
C GLU A 191 -23.53 -1.22 10.09
N TYR A 192 -23.96 -0.96 8.86
CA TYR A 192 -24.39 0.36 8.40
C TYR A 192 -25.82 0.33 7.88
N PHE A 193 -26.55 1.43 8.04
CA PHE A 193 -27.82 1.62 7.35
C PHE A 193 -27.58 1.70 5.84
N ASN A 194 -28.37 0.94 5.08
CA ASN A 194 -28.33 0.95 3.62
C ASN A 194 -28.52 2.37 3.09
N GLY A 195 -27.65 2.80 2.17
CA GLY A 195 -27.75 4.08 1.46
C GLY A 195 -27.43 5.35 2.27
N ALA A 196 -27.86 5.43 3.54
CA ALA A 196 -27.72 6.63 4.38
C ALA A 196 -26.36 6.77 5.06
N GLY A 197 -25.63 5.66 5.22
CA GLY A 197 -24.26 5.69 5.70
C GLY A 197 -24.04 5.99 7.19
N GLY A 198 -25.11 6.08 7.98
CA GLY A 198 -25.01 6.03 9.44
C GLY A 198 -24.58 4.64 9.89
N ASP A 199 -23.60 4.57 10.79
CA ASP A 199 -23.29 3.32 11.47
C ASP A 199 -24.35 2.99 12.53
N ARG A 200 -24.50 1.70 12.83
CA ARG A 200 -25.40 1.23 13.90
C ARG A 200 -24.69 1.01 15.23
N GLY A 201 -23.37 1.23 15.29
CA GLY A 201 -22.54 0.80 16.42
C GLY A 201 -22.52 -0.71 16.66
N VAL A 202 -23.01 -1.52 15.71
CA VAL A 202 -23.07 -2.99 15.81
C VAL A 202 -21.90 -3.58 15.05
N ILE A 203 -21.08 -4.38 15.74
CA ILE A 203 -20.04 -5.21 15.13
C ILE A 203 -20.71 -6.46 14.53
N ILE A 204 -20.38 -6.77 13.28
CA ILE A 204 -20.85 -7.98 12.59
C ILE A 204 -19.68 -8.95 12.41
N ASP A 205 -19.98 -10.25 12.41
CA ASP A 205 -18.95 -11.28 12.41
C ASP A 205 -18.33 -11.41 11.01
N TRP A 206 -17.01 -11.32 10.94
CA TRP A 206 -16.29 -11.42 9.66
C TRP A 206 -16.58 -12.71 8.91
N PHE A 207 -16.66 -13.86 9.59
CA PHE A 207 -16.80 -15.17 8.95
C PHE A 207 -18.25 -15.46 8.54
N ILE A 208 -19.22 -14.96 9.31
CA ILE A 208 -20.64 -15.17 9.04
C ILE A 208 -21.18 -14.13 8.04
N ASN A 209 -20.73 -12.88 8.13
CA ASN A 209 -21.32 -11.75 7.39
C ASN A 209 -20.45 -11.23 6.23
N ARG A 210 -19.62 -12.08 5.58
CA ARG A 210 -18.67 -11.64 4.53
C ARG A 210 -19.31 -10.82 3.41
N ASP A 211 -20.43 -11.27 2.86
CA ASP A 211 -21.10 -10.57 1.75
C ASP A 211 -21.64 -9.20 2.16
N GLN A 212 -22.17 -9.11 3.39
CA GLN A 212 -22.63 -7.85 3.98
C GLN A 212 -21.46 -6.89 4.21
N ILE A 213 -20.33 -7.38 4.73
CA ILE A 213 -19.12 -6.58 4.95
C ILE A 213 -18.56 -6.05 3.61
N ALA A 214 -18.52 -6.91 2.60
CA ALA A 214 -18.06 -6.52 1.26
C ALA A 214 -19.00 -5.49 0.63
N ARG A 215 -20.32 -5.66 0.78
CA ARG A 215 -21.30 -4.65 0.35
C ARG A 215 -21.10 -3.32 1.06
N HIS A 216 -20.92 -3.30 2.38
CA HIS A 216 -20.67 -2.07 3.12
C HIS A 216 -19.38 -1.36 2.71
N ALA A 217 -18.34 -2.12 2.31
CA ALA A 217 -17.10 -1.53 1.76
C ALA A 217 -17.36 -0.80 0.44
N ARG A 218 -18.13 -1.40 -0.48
CA ARG A 218 -18.54 -0.75 -1.73
C ARG A 218 -19.44 0.47 -1.49
N GLU A 219 -20.37 0.38 -0.55
CA GLU A 219 -21.21 1.51 -0.13
C GLU A 219 -20.38 2.66 0.48
N MET A 220 -19.31 2.36 1.23
CA MET A 220 -18.37 3.38 1.71
C MET A 220 -17.73 4.12 0.54
N VAL A 221 -17.26 3.40 -0.49
CA VAL A 221 -16.65 4.03 -1.65
C VAL A 221 -17.64 4.95 -2.37
N SER A 222 -18.86 4.48 -2.61
CA SER A 222 -19.90 5.30 -3.25
C SER A 222 -20.20 6.57 -2.44
N ARG A 223 -20.32 6.46 -1.11
CA ARG A 223 -20.58 7.61 -0.22
C ARG A 223 -19.45 8.63 -0.22
N HIS A 224 -18.19 8.18 -0.26
CA HIS A 224 -17.05 9.06 -0.04
C HIS A 224 -16.40 9.58 -1.32
N TYR A 225 -16.63 8.90 -2.46
CA TYR A 225 -15.88 9.09 -3.71
C TYR A 225 -16.72 9.09 -4.99
N SER A 226 -18.06 9.12 -4.90
CA SER A 226 -18.93 9.28 -6.08
C SER A 226 -18.67 10.59 -6.81
N SER A 227 -18.49 11.67 -6.06
CA SER A 227 -18.11 12.99 -6.59
C SER A 227 -16.61 13.04 -6.90
N PRO A 228 -16.21 13.57 -8.08
CA PRO A 228 -14.81 13.74 -8.43
C PRO A 228 -14.12 14.72 -7.46
N SER A 229 -12.82 14.52 -7.22
CA SER A 229 -12.02 15.54 -6.54
C SER A 229 -11.73 16.68 -7.50
N ILE A 230 -11.81 17.92 -7.01
CA ILE A 230 -11.44 19.13 -7.78
C ILE A 230 -9.94 19.43 -7.61
N ALA A 231 -9.34 19.01 -6.48
CA ALA A 231 -7.92 19.18 -6.19
C ALA A 231 -7.14 17.90 -6.45
N ALA A 232 -5.91 18.03 -6.96
CA ALA A 232 -4.90 16.98 -7.00
C ALA A 232 -4.33 16.74 -5.59
N SER A 233 -3.80 15.54 -5.35
CA SER A 233 -3.04 15.28 -4.12
C SER A 233 -1.67 15.98 -4.18
N LYS A 234 -1.11 16.32 -3.02
CA LYS A 234 0.22 16.94 -2.92
C LYS A 234 1.29 16.13 -3.64
N ILE A 235 1.22 14.80 -3.57
CA ILE A 235 2.17 13.94 -4.28
C ILE A 235 1.98 13.98 -5.80
N GLU A 236 0.76 14.14 -6.31
CA GLU A 236 0.54 14.39 -7.75
C GLU A 236 1.17 15.72 -8.15
N GLU A 237 0.90 16.80 -7.40
CA GLU A 237 1.46 18.14 -7.67
C GLU A 237 3.00 18.13 -7.68
N GLU A 238 3.63 17.47 -6.70
CA GLU A 238 5.09 17.36 -6.62
C GLU A 238 5.67 16.57 -7.80
N LEU A 239 5.01 15.48 -8.19
CA LEU A 239 5.46 14.69 -9.34
C LEU A 239 5.13 15.34 -10.69
N ASP A 240 4.09 16.19 -10.78
CA ASP A 240 3.78 17.06 -11.93
C ASP A 240 4.86 18.14 -12.10
N ALA A 241 5.36 18.68 -10.98
CA ALA A 241 6.47 19.61 -10.95
C ALA A 241 7.85 18.96 -11.21
N ASN A 242 7.89 17.67 -11.59
CA ASN A 242 9.11 16.88 -11.78
C ASN A 242 10.03 16.86 -10.54
N MET A 243 9.47 17.02 -9.34
CA MET A 243 10.25 17.00 -8.10
C MET A 243 10.86 15.61 -7.87
N PRO A 244 12.18 15.52 -7.59
CA PRO A 244 12.79 14.26 -7.21
C PRO A 244 12.14 13.67 -5.95
N ILE A 245 11.98 12.34 -5.91
CA ILE A 245 11.26 11.66 -4.81
C ILE A 245 11.79 12.03 -3.42
N HIS A 246 13.11 12.21 -3.27
CA HIS A 246 13.74 12.55 -1.99
C HIS A 246 13.49 14.01 -1.57
N GLU A 247 13.12 14.89 -2.50
CA GLU A 247 12.81 16.30 -2.23
C GLU A 247 11.34 16.53 -1.92
N THR A 248 10.45 15.58 -2.22
CA THR A 248 9.02 15.62 -1.86
C THR A 248 8.83 15.73 -0.34
N ASP A 249 7.73 16.32 0.12
CA ASP A 249 7.43 16.43 1.54
C ASP A 249 7.45 15.05 2.23
N ALA A 250 6.92 14.04 1.55
CA ALA A 250 6.93 12.66 2.02
C ALA A 250 8.33 12.03 1.99
N GLY A 251 9.12 12.28 0.94
CA GLY A 251 10.50 11.80 0.85
C GLY A 251 11.40 12.36 1.95
N ARG A 252 11.29 13.66 2.23
CA ARG A 252 12.01 14.32 3.34
C ARG A 252 11.58 13.76 4.69
N LEU A 253 10.28 13.56 4.90
CA LEU A 253 9.75 12.97 6.15
C LEU A 253 10.31 11.56 6.39
N LEU A 254 10.45 10.76 5.34
CA LEU A 254 10.99 9.41 5.41
C LEU A 254 12.54 9.37 5.43
N GLY A 255 13.21 10.52 5.33
CA GLY A 255 14.67 10.62 5.38
C GLY A 255 15.38 10.14 4.11
N LEU A 256 14.70 10.15 2.96
CA LEU A 256 15.34 9.76 1.69
C LEU A 256 16.47 10.73 1.38
N SER A 257 17.65 10.16 1.09
CA SER A 257 18.82 10.94 0.69
C SER A 257 18.91 11.08 -0.83
N THR A 258 19.64 12.09 -1.29
CA THR A 258 20.05 12.23 -2.69
C THR A 258 20.76 10.93 -3.10
N PRO A 259 20.40 10.28 -4.23
CA PRO A 259 21.17 9.15 -4.70
C PRO A 259 22.60 9.63 -4.99
N THR A 260 23.57 9.13 -4.24
CA THR A 260 24.99 9.41 -4.49
C THR A 260 25.31 9.00 -5.92
N PRO A 261 25.94 9.86 -6.75
CA PRO A 261 26.43 9.45 -8.06
C PRO A 261 27.54 8.40 -7.87
N SER A 262 27.19 7.11 -7.81
CA SER A 262 28.17 6.03 -7.84
C SER A 262 28.74 5.92 -9.24
N GLN A 263 29.93 6.51 -9.42
CA GLN A 263 31.03 6.05 -10.26
C GLN A 263 30.62 5.32 -11.55
N PHE A 264 30.22 6.09 -12.56
CA PHE A 264 30.65 5.79 -13.93
C PHE A 264 32.15 6.10 -14.06
N THR A 265 33.00 5.34 -13.38
CA THR A 265 34.40 5.18 -13.82
C THR A 265 34.43 3.94 -14.67
N GLY A 266 34.40 4.16 -15.99
CA GLY A 266 34.72 3.14 -16.95
C GLY A 266 36.03 2.47 -16.57
N GLN A 267 36.01 1.14 -16.54
CA GLN A 267 37.22 0.35 -16.67
C GLN A 267 37.84 0.75 -18.01
N ASN A 268 38.93 1.52 -17.98
CA ASN A 268 39.93 1.49 -19.02
C ASN A 268 41.29 1.90 -18.46
N ALA A 269 42.22 0.98 -18.64
CA ALA A 269 43.66 1.16 -18.78
C ALA A 269 44.41 1.84 -17.63
N SER A 270 45.04 0.98 -16.83
CA SER A 270 46.36 1.22 -16.24
C SER A 270 47.38 1.65 -17.29
N THR A 271 47.96 2.85 -17.15
CA THR A 271 49.34 3.12 -17.58
C THR A 271 50.00 4.18 -16.70
N HIS A 272 51.30 3.97 -16.54
CA HIS A 272 52.23 4.60 -15.62
C HIS A 272 52.47 6.10 -15.83
N ARG A 273 52.77 6.77 -14.70
CA ARG A 273 53.76 7.82 -14.42
C ARG A 273 54.32 8.65 -15.60
N ASP A 274 54.28 9.97 -15.49
CA ASP A 274 55.41 10.83 -15.06
C ASP A 274 55.05 12.32 -15.14
N ALA A 275 55.52 13.11 -14.17
CA ALA A 275 55.64 14.58 -14.21
C ALA A 275 57.01 14.94 -14.88
N PRO A 276 57.41 16.20 -15.22
CA PRO A 276 57.00 17.46 -14.55
C PRO A 276 56.96 18.77 -15.41
N SER A 277 56.59 19.86 -14.71
CA SER A 277 56.98 21.28 -14.89
C SER A 277 56.64 22.04 -16.19
N ALA A 278 55.87 23.13 -16.08
CA ALA A 278 56.37 24.51 -15.95
C ALA A 278 55.27 25.56 -16.27
N THR A 279 55.45 26.73 -15.67
CA THR A 279 54.80 28.05 -15.82
C THR A 279 54.23 28.40 -17.20
N ASP A 280 53.03 29.00 -17.27
CA ASP A 280 52.92 30.43 -17.60
C ASP A 280 51.49 31.00 -17.54
N THR A 281 51.49 32.28 -17.18
CA THR A 281 50.44 33.30 -17.12
C THR A 281 49.58 33.37 -18.39
N SER A 282 48.26 33.55 -18.25
CA SER A 282 47.49 34.54 -19.05
C SER A 282 46.02 34.70 -18.61
N SER A 283 45.61 35.94 -18.78
CA SER A 283 44.43 36.69 -18.37
C SER A 283 43.11 36.40 -19.10
N ASN A 284 42.01 36.80 -18.43
CA ASN A 284 40.71 37.28 -18.96
C ASN A 284 39.91 36.29 -19.85
N THR A 285 38.60 36.09 -19.67
CA THR A 285 37.57 37.12 -19.79
C THR A 285 36.24 36.51 -19.33
N ALA A 286 35.41 37.31 -18.65
CA ALA A 286 34.02 36.98 -18.39
C ALA A 286 33.23 36.91 -19.72
N GLN A 287 32.43 35.86 -19.90
CA GLN A 287 31.32 35.85 -20.84
C GLN A 287 30.08 35.26 -20.19
N GLU A 288 29.14 36.18 -20.03
CA GLU A 288 27.73 36.03 -19.73
C GLU A 288 27.07 35.09 -20.77
N GLN A 289 26.53 33.95 -20.31
CA GLN A 289 25.65 33.10 -21.11
C GLN A 289 24.23 33.23 -20.57
N THR A 290 23.43 33.99 -21.32
CA THR A 290 21.97 34.00 -21.29
C THR A 290 21.42 32.57 -21.39
N ALA A 291 20.69 32.14 -20.36
CA ALA A 291 20.02 30.85 -20.32
C ALA A 291 18.81 30.83 -21.26
N THR A 292 18.90 30.06 -22.34
CA THR A 292 17.77 29.58 -23.13
C THR A 292 17.04 28.48 -22.34
N SER A 293 15.72 28.63 -22.19
CA SER A 293 14.81 27.63 -21.63
C SER A 293 14.85 26.31 -22.41
N PRO A 294 14.87 25.13 -21.77
CA PRO A 294 14.77 23.85 -22.48
C PRO A 294 13.32 23.59 -22.93
N PRO A 295 13.11 22.84 -24.02
CA PRO A 295 11.80 22.63 -24.63
C PRO A 295 10.95 21.63 -23.83
N ALA A 296 9.63 21.78 -23.95
CA ALA A 296 8.64 20.88 -23.37
C ALA A 296 8.90 19.41 -23.80
N THR A 297 9.12 18.55 -22.82
CA THR A 297 9.29 17.11 -23.02
C THR A 297 7.97 16.53 -23.55
N SER A 298 8.01 15.93 -24.74
CA SER A 298 6.86 15.29 -25.36
C SER A 298 6.29 14.20 -24.46
N VAL A 299 4.98 14.26 -24.19
CA VAL A 299 4.20 13.27 -23.43
C VAL A 299 4.49 11.83 -23.90
N GLY A 300 4.83 11.64 -25.19
CA GLY A 300 5.22 10.36 -25.78
C GLY A 300 6.51 9.73 -25.23
N GLN A 301 7.48 10.51 -24.76
CA GLN A 301 8.76 9.98 -24.23
C GLN A 301 8.63 9.47 -22.79
N VAL A 302 7.87 10.17 -21.94
CA VAL A 302 7.58 9.74 -20.57
C VAL A 302 6.74 8.44 -20.57
N LEU A 303 5.83 8.30 -21.54
CA LEU A 303 5.01 7.11 -21.79
C LEU A 303 5.86 5.85 -22.07
N LEU A 304 6.84 5.94 -22.97
CA LEU A 304 7.66 4.77 -23.34
C LEU A 304 8.62 4.35 -22.22
N GLU A 305 9.20 5.28 -21.46
CA GLU A 305 10.14 4.91 -20.38
C GLU A 305 9.45 4.24 -19.20
N GLY A 306 8.29 4.76 -18.77
CA GLY A 306 7.52 4.17 -17.67
C GLY A 306 7.02 2.77 -17.97
N LEU A 307 6.47 2.56 -19.18
CA LEU A 307 5.95 1.27 -19.64
C LEU A 307 7.09 0.28 -19.95
N SER A 308 8.13 0.69 -20.69
CA SER A 308 9.21 -0.22 -21.08
C SER A 308 10.13 -0.62 -19.93
N TRP A 309 10.22 0.17 -18.86
CA TRP A 309 10.85 -0.28 -17.61
C TRP A 309 9.94 -1.23 -16.81
N PHE A 310 8.63 -0.97 -16.76
CA PHE A 310 7.65 -1.89 -16.15
C PHE A 310 7.70 -3.27 -16.82
N PHE A 311 7.75 -3.32 -18.16
CA PHE A 311 7.86 -4.58 -18.91
C PHE A 311 9.22 -5.27 -18.80
N ARG A 312 10.32 -4.55 -18.55
CA ARG A 312 11.66 -5.14 -18.42
C ARG A 312 11.89 -5.90 -17.11
N ASN A 313 11.20 -5.53 -16.03
CA ASN A 313 11.48 -6.07 -14.69
C ASN A 313 10.44 -7.07 -14.17
N ILE A 314 9.43 -7.43 -14.98
CA ILE A 314 8.53 -8.56 -14.71
C ILE A 314 9.11 -9.77 -15.46
N ASN A 315 9.97 -10.53 -14.78
CA ASN A 315 10.45 -11.80 -15.33
C ASN A 315 9.61 -12.97 -14.78
N PRO A 316 8.86 -13.71 -15.61
CA PRO A 316 8.19 -14.93 -15.20
C PRO A 316 9.19 -16.10 -15.34
N GLY A 317 9.80 -16.54 -14.24
CA GLY A 317 10.51 -17.82 -14.25
C GLY A 317 11.63 -17.99 -13.22
N SER A 318 11.37 -18.83 -12.21
CA SER A 318 12.35 -19.81 -11.71
C SER A 318 11.64 -20.88 -10.88
N LEU A 319 11.01 -21.82 -11.57
CA LEU A 319 10.76 -23.17 -11.04
C LEU A 319 11.97 -24.02 -11.43
N VAL A 320 12.82 -24.37 -10.48
CA VAL A 320 13.71 -25.53 -10.59
C VAL A 320 13.77 -26.20 -9.22
N GLY A 321 13.27 -27.43 -9.17
CA GLY A 321 13.37 -28.31 -8.01
C GLY A 321 14.77 -28.88 -7.84
N GLY A 322 15.13 -29.17 -6.60
CA GLY A 322 16.31 -29.94 -6.23
C GLY A 322 16.06 -30.61 -4.88
N ALA A 323 16.15 -31.93 -4.85
CA ALA A 323 15.83 -32.78 -3.71
C ALA A 323 17.04 -33.03 -2.79
N GLY A 324 16.77 -33.00 -1.47
CA GLY A 324 17.47 -33.72 -0.39
C GLY A 324 18.61 -32.99 0.33
N PRO A 325 19.01 -33.38 1.58
CA PRO A 325 18.40 -34.33 2.54
C PRO A 325 18.17 -33.75 3.98
N ARG A 326 17.39 -34.45 4.82
CA ARG A 326 17.19 -34.25 6.28
C ARG A 326 18.13 -35.18 7.11
N PRO A 327 18.17 -35.14 8.45
CA PRO A 327 18.31 -34.01 9.38
C PRO A 327 19.43 -34.25 10.44
N GLY A 328 20.00 -33.18 11.00
CA GLY A 328 20.91 -33.25 12.16
C GLY A 328 20.22 -32.77 13.44
N ILE A 329 20.15 -33.62 14.45
CA ILE A 329 19.66 -33.33 15.81
C ILE A 329 20.74 -32.54 16.55
N VAL A 330 20.41 -31.34 17.02
CA VAL A 330 21.13 -30.66 18.11
C VAL A 330 20.10 -30.14 19.11
N SER A 331 20.23 -30.62 20.34
CA SER A 331 19.49 -30.25 21.53
C SER A 331 19.96 -28.89 22.05
N GLY A 332 19.05 -27.99 22.45
CA GLY A 332 19.39 -26.72 23.09
C GLY A 332 18.22 -25.74 23.22
N ASP A 333 17.70 -25.64 24.45
CA ASP A 333 16.89 -24.60 25.10
C ASP A 333 15.45 -24.23 24.61
N PRO A 334 14.45 -24.30 25.51
CA PRO A 334 13.11 -23.82 25.26
C PRO A 334 13.06 -22.29 25.47
N PHE A 335 12.14 -21.62 24.77
CA PHE A 335 11.92 -20.15 24.76
C PHE A 335 12.79 -19.34 23.79
N ARG A 336 12.53 -19.51 22.49
CA ARG A 336 12.51 -18.40 21.52
C ARG A 336 11.67 -18.79 20.30
N GLY A 337 10.37 -18.58 20.39
CA GLY A 337 9.45 -18.67 19.27
C GLY A 337 8.37 -17.62 19.45
N GLY A 338 8.49 -16.51 18.74
CA GLY A 338 7.46 -15.48 18.66
C GLY A 338 6.27 -16.00 17.86
N GLY A 339 5.43 -16.83 18.49
CA GLY A 339 4.09 -17.13 18.01
C GLY A 339 3.10 -16.13 18.60
N ASP A 340 2.05 -15.82 17.84
CA ASP A 340 0.95 -14.98 18.32
C ASP A 340 0.08 -15.83 19.27
N PRO A 341 -0.02 -15.49 20.57
CA PRO A 341 -0.83 -16.25 21.53
C PRO A 341 -2.34 -16.22 21.23
N LEU A 342 -2.80 -15.39 20.29
CA LEU A 342 -4.19 -15.34 19.81
C LEU A 342 -4.39 -16.07 18.49
N SER A 343 -3.33 -16.61 17.89
CA SER A 343 -3.39 -17.43 16.69
C SER A 343 -3.83 -18.85 17.04
N HIS A 344 -5.01 -19.25 16.55
CA HIS A 344 -5.46 -20.64 16.65
C HIS A 344 -4.47 -21.63 15.99
N VAL A 345 -3.63 -21.15 15.07
CA VAL A 345 -2.57 -21.95 14.42
C VAL A 345 -1.42 -22.20 15.39
N ASP A 346 -0.98 -21.16 16.09
CA ASP A 346 0.15 -21.26 17.03
C ASP A 346 -0.28 -21.96 18.32
N SER A 347 -1.53 -21.80 18.74
CA SER A 347 -2.13 -22.59 19.82
C SER A 347 -2.24 -24.08 19.49
N MET A 348 -2.48 -24.47 18.23
CA MET A 348 -2.50 -25.88 17.80
C MET A 348 -1.09 -26.46 17.73
N LYS A 349 -0.17 -25.71 17.11
CA LYS A 349 1.24 -26.10 16.95
C LYS A 349 1.95 -26.27 18.29
N SER A 350 1.72 -25.37 19.24
CA SER A 350 2.29 -25.45 20.59
C SER A 350 1.81 -26.67 21.39
N ARG A 351 0.65 -27.25 21.04
CA ARG A 351 0.11 -28.48 21.62
C ARG A 351 0.46 -29.74 20.82
N GLY A 352 1.29 -29.61 19.78
CA GLY A 352 1.65 -30.71 18.87
C GLY A 352 0.49 -31.23 18.02
N LEU A 353 -0.57 -30.43 17.84
CA LEU A 353 -1.76 -30.79 17.09
C LEU A 353 -1.66 -30.35 15.63
N ASP A 354 -2.37 -31.05 14.74
CA ASP A 354 -2.52 -30.63 13.35
C ASP A 354 -3.21 -29.25 13.29
N SER A 355 -2.57 -28.32 12.59
CA SER A 355 -3.01 -26.94 12.47
C SER A 355 -3.70 -26.65 11.12
N SER A 356 -3.99 -27.66 10.31
CA SER A 356 -4.78 -27.56 9.07
C SER A 356 -6.17 -26.96 9.32
N LYS A 357 -6.80 -26.41 8.27
CA LYS A 357 -8.13 -25.79 8.41
C LYS A 357 -9.16 -26.82 8.86
N GLU A 358 -9.08 -28.02 8.30
CA GLU A 358 -9.91 -29.18 8.59
C GLU A 358 -9.73 -29.65 10.04
N ALA A 359 -8.49 -29.76 10.53
CA ALA A 359 -8.22 -30.11 11.92
C ALA A 359 -8.73 -29.06 12.92
N ARG A 360 -8.63 -27.76 12.57
CA ARG A 360 -9.17 -26.66 13.39
C ARG A 360 -10.70 -26.70 13.48
N LEU A 361 -11.38 -27.07 12.40
CA LEU A 361 -12.85 -27.26 12.38
C LEU A 361 -13.27 -28.45 13.25
N ILE A 362 -12.56 -29.58 13.16
CA ILE A 362 -12.81 -30.78 13.96
C ILE A 362 -12.57 -30.51 15.44
N TYR A 363 -11.46 -29.85 15.79
CA TYR A 363 -11.15 -29.48 17.16
C TYR A 363 -12.20 -28.54 17.74
N GLY A 364 -12.66 -27.57 16.93
CA GLY A 364 -13.75 -26.67 17.29
C GLY A 364 -15.05 -27.40 17.62
N GLN A 365 -15.46 -28.35 16.76
CA GLN A 365 -16.65 -29.19 17.01
C GLN A 365 -16.52 -30.05 18.27
N GLN A 366 -15.34 -30.63 18.52
CA GLN A 366 -15.10 -31.48 19.68
C GLN A 366 -15.08 -30.72 21.02
N HIS A 367 -14.76 -29.43 20.98
CA HIS A 367 -14.63 -28.58 22.19
C HIS A 367 -15.75 -27.54 22.31
N GLY A 368 -16.82 -27.65 21.51
CA GLY A 368 -17.97 -26.75 21.55
C GLY A 368 -17.67 -25.33 21.06
N ILE A 369 -16.60 -25.15 20.29
CA ILE A 369 -16.17 -23.89 19.68
C ILE A 369 -16.64 -23.92 18.21
N GLY A 370 -17.93 -23.65 18.01
CA GLY A 370 -18.55 -23.57 16.69
C GLY A 370 -20.07 -23.41 16.81
N GLY A 371 -20.63 -22.33 16.27
CA GLY A 371 -22.08 -22.12 16.21
C GLY A 371 -22.73 -23.08 15.22
N ASN A 372 -23.93 -23.56 15.55
CA ASN A 372 -24.78 -24.31 14.64
C ASN A 372 -25.26 -23.39 13.50
N GLY A 373 -25.03 -23.81 12.25
CA GLY A 373 -25.65 -23.24 11.05
C GLY A 373 -24.68 -22.55 10.11
#